data_AF-A0A951A9G4-F1
#
_entry.id   AF-A0A951A9G4-F1
#
_cell.length_a   1.000
_cell.length_b   1.000
_cell.length_c   1.000
_cell.angle_alpha   90.00
_cell.angle_beta   90.00
_cell.angle_gamma   90.00
#
_symmetry.space_group_name_H-M   'P 1'
#
loop_
_entity.id
_entity.type
_entity.pdbx_description
1 polymer ?
#
loop_
_entity_poly.entity_id
_entity_poly.type
_entity_poly.pdbx_seq_one_letter_code
_entity_poly.pdbx_strand_id
1 'polypeptide(L)'
;MTRYLSRQAVAVSAFLAVGSAFTATAQERPQEPPPDLACDAFKKNDDGEWVAKRNVMVPAPFGMVDIKAGQVVEEDLQERLDAQCK
;
A
#
# COMPACT_ATOMS: atom_id res chain seq x y z
N MET A 1 -47.19 -31.66 -55.57
CA MET A 1 -46.06 -30.70 -55.56
C MET A 1 -45.84 -30.29 -54.12
N THR A 2 -44.67 -30.13 -53.50
CA THR A 2 -43.26 -30.39 -53.80
C THR A 2 -42.57 -30.00 -52.48
N ARG A 3 -41.84 -30.96 -51.86
CA ARG A 3 -40.62 -30.78 -51.06
C ARG A 3 -40.58 -29.86 -49.82
N TYR A 4 -39.98 -30.46 -48.78
CA TYR A 4 -38.91 -29.92 -47.93
C TYR A 4 -39.25 -28.85 -46.89
N LEU A 5 -38.84 -29.14 -45.66
CA LEU A 5 -38.13 -28.31 -44.65
C LEU A 5 -38.47 -28.94 -43.29
N SER A 6 -37.86 -30.06 -42.92
CA SER A 6 -36.46 -30.19 -42.50
C SER A 6 -36.05 -29.05 -41.57
N ARG A 7 -35.85 -29.41 -40.29
CA ARG A 7 -35.09 -28.70 -39.26
C ARG A 7 -35.53 -27.26 -38.98
N GLN A 8 -36.15 -27.07 -37.82
CA GLN A 8 -35.75 -25.98 -36.91
C GLN A 8 -36.32 -26.28 -35.52
N ALA A 9 -35.62 -27.16 -34.79
CA ALA A 9 -35.58 -27.05 -33.34
C ALA A 9 -34.62 -25.91 -33.04
N VAL A 10 -35.13 -24.69 -32.87
CA VAL A 10 -34.33 -23.58 -32.35
C VAL A 10 -34.60 -23.52 -30.86
N ALA A 11 -33.57 -23.92 -30.13
CA ALA A 11 -33.54 -24.10 -28.70
C ALA A 11 -33.81 -22.79 -27.96
N VAL A 12 -34.72 -22.90 -27.00
CA VAL A 12 -34.65 -22.41 -25.62
C VAL A 12 -33.84 -21.13 -25.39
N SER A 13 -34.60 -20.07 -25.16
CA SER A 13 -34.21 -18.82 -24.53
C SER A 13 -33.37 -19.05 -23.27
N ALA A 14 -32.16 -18.48 -23.22
CA ALA A 14 -31.42 -18.30 -21.98
C ALA A 14 -30.87 -16.87 -21.94
N PHE A 15 -31.62 -15.98 -21.27
CA PHE A 15 -31.10 -14.75 -20.74
C PHE A 15 -30.10 -15.09 -19.62
N LEU A 16 -28.84 -14.72 -19.77
CA LEU A 16 -27.92 -14.57 -18.65
C LEU A 16 -27.17 -13.26 -18.81
N ALA A 17 -27.68 -12.24 -18.12
CA ALA A 17 -26.96 -11.03 -17.81
C ALA A 17 -26.06 -11.30 -16.60
N VAL A 18 -24.74 -11.29 -16.78
CA VAL A 18 -23.74 -11.02 -15.72
C VAL A 18 -22.56 -10.39 -16.50
N GLY A 19 -22.34 -9.09 -16.43
CA GLY A 19 -21.83 -8.42 -15.25
C GLY A 19 -20.31 -8.27 -15.42
N SER A 20 -19.89 -7.05 -15.73
CA SER A 20 -18.53 -6.60 -16.03
C SER A 20 -17.52 -7.04 -14.97
N ALA A 21 -16.43 -7.68 -15.38
CA ALA A 21 -15.25 -7.84 -14.52
C ALA A 21 -14.09 -7.03 -15.13
N PHE A 22 -13.95 -5.79 -14.67
CA PHE A 22 -12.71 -5.04 -14.84
C PHE A 22 -11.65 -5.72 -13.96
N THR A 23 -10.68 -6.39 -14.56
CA THR A 23 -9.46 -6.81 -13.86
C THR A 23 -8.64 -5.57 -13.55
N ALA A 24 -8.95 -4.94 -12.41
CA ALA A 24 -8.07 -3.96 -11.79
C ALA A 24 -6.79 -4.70 -11.38
N THR A 25 -5.81 -4.74 -12.30
CA THR A 25 -4.43 -5.03 -11.94
C THR A 25 -3.98 -3.84 -11.10
N ALA A 26 -4.05 -3.99 -9.79
CA ALA A 26 -3.31 -3.15 -8.87
C ALA A 26 -1.84 -3.31 -9.30
N GLN A 27 -1.32 -2.34 -10.06
CA GLN A 27 0.11 -2.23 -10.27
C GLN A 27 0.71 -2.09 -8.88
N GLU A 28 1.36 -3.15 -8.42
CA GLU A 28 2.35 -3.10 -7.36
C GLU A 28 3.40 -2.12 -7.88
N ARG A 29 3.24 -0.83 -7.54
CA ARG A 29 4.30 0.15 -7.76
C ARG A 29 5.55 -0.47 -7.14
N PRO A 30 6.71 -0.43 -7.82
CA PRO A 30 7.97 -0.77 -7.18
C PRO A 30 8.00 0.00 -5.86
N GLN A 31 7.86 -0.70 -4.74
CA GLN A 31 8.02 -0.09 -3.44
C GLN A 31 9.51 0.23 -3.38
N GLU A 32 9.84 1.47 -3.76
CA GLU A 32 11.18 2.00 -3.54
C GLU A 32 11.59 1.71 -2.10
N PRO A 33 12.87 1.37 -1.88
CA PRO A 33 13.55 1.45 -0.63
C PRO A 33 12.84 2.30 0.41
N PRO A 34 12.23 1.84 1.53
CA PRO A 34 11.86 2.81 2.54
C PRO A 34 13.13 3.58 2.88
N PRO A 35 13.15 4.90 2.68
CA PRO A 35 14.39 5.68 2.71
C PRO A 35 15.08 5.44 4.05
N ASP A 36 16.38 5.17 3.95
CA ASP A 36 17.22 4.80 5.09
C ASP A 36 17.13 5.90 6.15
N LEU A 37 16.66 5.53 7.33
CA LEU A 37 16.53 6.48 8.43
C LEU A 37 17.92 6.72 9.04
N ALA A 38 18.24 7.98 9.34
CA ALA A 38 19.49 8.32 10.03
C ALA A 38 19.41 7.88 11.51
N CYS A 39 19.66 6.59 11.77
CA CYS A 39 19.59 5.98 13.09
C CYS A 39 20.44 6.72 14.14
N ASP A 40 21.58 7.28 13.72
CA ASP A 40 22.48 8.10 14.54
C ASP A 40 21.83 9.38 15.08
N ALA A 41 20.76 9.85 14.41
CA ALA A 41 20.01 11.04 14.77
C ALA A 41 18.89 10.77 15.78
N PHE A 42 18.61 9.52 16.11
CA PHE A 42 17.61 9.13 17.11
C PHE A 42 18.26 8.38 18.28
N LYS A 43 17.60 8.36 19.43
CA LYS A 43 17.94 7.52 20.59
C LYS A 43 16.67 7.08 21.30
N LYS A 44 16.69 5.96 22.00
CA LYS A 44 15.63 5.65 22.98
C LYS A 44 15.83 6.48 24.26
N ASN A 45 14.74 7.02 24.81
CA ASN A 45 14.71 7.63 26.15
C ASN A 45 14.59 6.53 27.23
N ASP A 46 14.54 6.93 28.50
CA ASP A 46 14.40 6.01 29.63
C ASP A 46 13.05 5.26 29.63
N ASP A 47 12.04 5.81 28.97
CA ASP A 47 10.71 5.21 28.77
C ASP A 47 10.67 4.20 27.60
N GLY A 48 11.76 4.09 26.83
CA GLY A 48 11.88 3.18 25.69
C GLY A 48 11.37 3.74 24.36
N GLU A 49 10.96 5.00 24.31
CA GLU A 49 10.48 5.70 23.13
C GLU A 49 11.63 6.33 22.34
N TRP A 50 11.51 6.36 21.01
CA TRP A 50 12.50 7.04 20.18
C TRP A 50 12.32 8.56 20.22
N VAL A 51 13.41 9.25 20.53
CA VAL A 51 13.52 10.71 20.53
C VAL A 51 14.62 11.16 19.58
N ALA A 52 14.37 12.24 18.85
CA ALA A 52 15.37 12.82 17.98
C ALA A 52 16.48 13.52 18.80
N LYS A 53 17.74 13.22 18.51
CA LYS A 53 18.90 13.88 19.12
C LYS A 53 19.17 15.26 18.53
N ARG A 54 18.75 15.47 17.27
CA ARG A 54 18.92 16.71 16.49
C ARG A 54 17.69 16.93 15.62
N ASN A 55 17.54 18.15 15.11
CA ASN A 55 16.49 18.42 14.13
C ASN A 55 16.76 17.59 12.87
N VAL A 56 15.77 16.81 12.44
CA VAL A 56 15.88 15.93 11.28
C VAL A 56 14.61 15.97 10.45
N MET A 57 14.79 15.90 9.14
CA MET A 57 13.70 15.75 8.20
C MET A 57 13.57 14.28 7.85
N VAL A 58 12.42 13.68 8.15
CA VAL A 58 12.15 12.27 7.92
C VAL A 58 11.06 12.08 6.88
N PRO A 59 11.22 11.12 5.97
CA PRO A 59 10.17 10.78 5.01
C PRO A 59 9.03 10.05 5.72
N ALA A 60 7.83 10.59 5.56
CA ALA A 60 6.55 10.05 6.04
C ALA A 60 5.60 9.81 4.85
N PRO A 61 4.49 9.07 5.03
CA PRO A 61 3.57 8.74 3.94
C PRO A 61 2.99 9.96 3.20
N PHE A 62 2.88 11.10 3.89
CA PHE A 62 2.30 12.34 3.38
C PHE A 62 3.36 13.38 2.96
N GLY A 63 4.66 13.06 3.05
CA GLY A 63 5.76 13.96 2.69
C GLY A 63 6.90 13.97 3.71
N MET A 64 7.71 15.03 3.69
CA MET A 64 8.80 15.20 4.65
C MET A 64 8.28 15.85 5.94
N VAL A 65 8.61 15.25 7.08
CA VAL A 65 8.26 15.76 8.41
C VAL A 65 9.52 16.25 9.11
N ASP A 66 9.49 17.47 9.62
CA ASP A 66 10.54 18.01 10.49
C ASP A 66 10.29 17.54 11.93
N ILE A 67 11.25 16.80 12.49
CA ILE A 67 11.24 16.38 13.87
C ILE A 67 12.32 17.13 14.61
N LYS A 68 11.92 17.83 15.68
CA LYS A 68 12.82 18.66 16.47
C LYS A 68 13.65 17.82 17.44
N ALA A 69 14.83 18.32 17.77
CA ALA A 69 15.66 17.74 18.81
C ALA A 69 14.89 17.67 20.15
N GLY A 70 14.92 16.50 20.80
CA GLY A 70 14.20 16.19 22.03
C GLY A 70 12.73 15.81 21.84
N GLN A 71 12.21 15.86 20.61
CA GLN A 71 10.84 15.45 20.32
C GLN A 71 10.74 13.93 20.21
N VAL A 72 9.70 13.37 20.84
CA VAL A 72 9.31 11.97 20.66
C VAL A 72 8.77 11.81 19.24
N VAL A 73 9.22 10.76 18.56
CA VAL A 73 8.75 10.46 17.22
C VAL A 73 7.40 9.76 17.26
N GLU A 74 6.58 9.95 16.22
CA GLU A 74 5.28 9.29 16.12
C GLU A 74 5.43 7.77 16.03
N GLU A 75 4.37 7.04 16.43
CA GLU A 75 4.37 5.57 16.51
C GLU A 75 4.83 4.89 15.21
N ASP A 76 4.33 5.35 14.05
CA ASP A 76 4.75 4.82 12.73
C ASP A 76 6.27 4.94 12.50
N LEU A 77 6.89 6.00 13.01
CA LEU A 77 8.33 6.20 12.89
C LEU A 77 9.08 5.43 13.98
N GLN A 78 8.52 5.25 15.17
CA GLN A 78 9.10 4.39 16.21
C GLN A 78 9.23 2.96 15.70
N GLU A 79 8.17 2.40 15.10
CA GLU A 79 8.19 1.05 14.55
C GLU A 79 9.24 0.88 13.45
N ARG A 80 9.37 1.88 12.57
CA ARG A 80 10.40 1.88 11.53
C ARG A 80 11.82 1.98 12.09
N LEU A 81 12.04 2.80 13.11
CA LEU A 81 13.32 2.92 13.78
C LEU A 81 13.66 1.62 14.53
N ASP A 82 12.72 0.97 15.20
CA ASP A 82 12.96 -0.35 15.80
C ASP A 82 13.28 -1.44 14.76
N ALA A 83 12.69 -1.35 13.57
CA ALA A 83 12.98 -2.30 12.48
C ALA A 83 14.34 -2.07 11.80
N GLN A 84 14.74 -0.81 11.58
CA GLN A 84 15.96 -0.44 10.84
C GLN A 84 17.17 -0.21 11.74
N CYS A 85 16.97 0.34 12.94
CA CYS A 85 18.01 0.79 13.87
C CYS A 85 18.09 -0.15 15.08
N LYS A 86 18.78 -1.29 14.91
CA LYS A 86 19.07 -2.25 15.98
C LYS A 86 20.44 -2.02 16.60
#